data_AF-I3XH53-F1
#
_entry.id   AF-I3XH53-F1
#
_cell.length_a   1.000
_cell.length_b   1.000
_cell.length_c   1.000
_cell.angle_alpha   90.00
_cell.angle_beta   90.00
_cell.angle_gamma   90.00
#
_symmetry.space_group_name_H-M   'P 1'
#
loop_
_entity.id
_entity.type
_entity.pdbx_description
1 polymer ?
#
loop_
_entity_poly.entity_id
_entity_poly.type
_entity_poly.pdbx_seq_one_letter_code
_entity_poly.pdbx_strand_id
1 'polypeptide(L)'
;MQISRASSYYDNEEFHKAIYAASRSEFLEEQCLQLHRRLRPYRRLQLRVRNRLSTSFSEHCAIVDAIFAGNGEDARRLLRGHVGIQGERFSDLVASMAAR
;
A
#
# COMPACT_ATOMS: atom_id res chain seq x y z
N MET A 1 10.44 17.33 9.16
CA MET A 1 9.43 16.58 9.95
C MET A 1 9.88 15.13 10.02
N GLN A 2 10.37 14.66 11.18
CA GLN A 2 10.80 13.27 11.33
C GLN A 2 9.56 12.37 11.46
N ILE A 3 9.16 11.74 10.36
CA ILE A 3 8.12 10.71 10.38
C ILE A 3 8.74 9.47 11.04
N SER A 4 8.33 9.16 12.27
CA SER A 4 8.77 7.96 12.98
C SER A 4 8.25 6.72 12.25
N ARG A 5 9.07 5.65 12.23
CA ARG A 5 8.78 4.40 11.49
C ARG A 5 7.45 3.72 11.90
N ALA A 6 7.00 3.95 13.13
CA ALA A 6 5.73 3.45 13.64
C ALA A 6 4.54 4.25 13.08
N SER A 7 4.63 5.59 13.04
CA SER A 7 3.56 6.47 12.51
C SER A 7 3.20 6.10 11.07
N SER A 8 4.20 6.02 10.19
CA SER A 8 3.96 5.75 8.76
C SER A 8 3.32 4.40 8.46
N TYR A 9 3.47 3.40 9.34
CA TYR A 9 2.82 2.10 9.15
C TYR A 9 1.32 2.17 9.48
N TYR A 10 0.96 2.84 10.57
CA TYR A 10 -0.44 3.04 10.95
C TYR A 10 -1.14 3.97 9.96
N ASP A 11 -0.47 5.04 9.52
CA ASP A 11 -1.00 5.98 8.52
C ASP A 11 -1.30 5.27 7.18
N ASN A 12 -0.45 4.33 6.77
CA ASN A 12 -0.67 3.50 5.58
C ASN A 12 -1.86 2.53 5.74
N GLU A 13 -2.04 1.95 6.92
CA GLU A 13 -3.15 1.05 7.20
C GLU A 13 -4.50 1.80 7.16
N GLU A 14 -4.58 2.98 7.78
CA GLU A 14 -5.78 3.82 7.77
C GLU A 14 -6.11 4.35 6.37
N PHE A 15 -5.10 4.73 5.57
CA PHE A 15 -5.30 5.09 4.17
C PHE A 15 -6.01 3.97 3.38
N HIS A 16 -5.55 2.73 3.51
CA HIS A 16 -6.16 1.61 2.81
C HIS A 16 -7.57 1.31 3.31
N LYS A 17 -7.81 1.37 4.63
CA LYS A 17 -9.15 1.17 5.22
C LYS A 17 -10.16 2.19 4.68
N ALA A 18 -9.78 3.46 4.58
CA ALA A 18 -10.65 4.50 4.03
C ALA A 18 -11.10 4.18 2.59
N ILE A 19 -10.20 3.68 1.75
CA ILE A 19 -10.53 3.28 0.37
C ILE A 19 -11.45 2.07 0.35
N TYR A 20 -11.24 1.08 1.23
CA TYR A 20 -12.09 -0.10 1.32
C TYR A 20 -13.53 0.28 1.70
N ALA A 21 -13.70 1.13 2.73
CA ALA A 21 -15.01 1.64 3.13
C ALA A 21 -15.67 2.48 2.02
N ALA A 22 -14.89 3.25 1.25
CA ALA A 22 -15.39 4.04 0.13
C ALA A 22 -15.98 3.19 -1.01
N SER A 23 -15.65 1.90 -1.10
CA SER A 23 -16.29 0.98 -2.06
C SER A 23 -17.79 0.79 -1.83
N ARG A 24 -18.28 1.12 -0.61
CA ARG A 24 -19.66 0.92 -0.17
C ARG A 24 -20.17 -0.52 -0.42
N SER A 25 -19.27 -1.49 -0.32
CA SER A 25 -19.56 -2.90 -0.45
C SER A 25 -18.92 -3.62 0.73
N GLU A 26 -19.76 -4.02 1.68
CA GLU A 26 -19.33 -4.75 2.88
C GLU A 26 -18.52 -6.00 2.52
N PHE A 27 -18.97 -6.74 1.50
CA PHE A 27 -18.23 -7.88 0.97
C PHE A 27 -16.82 -7.50 0.51
N LEU A 28 -16.66 -6.47 -0.33
CA LEU A 28 -15.35 -6.08 -0.84
C LEU A 28 -14.45 -5.56 0.29
N GLU A 29 -15.01 -4.79 1.22
CA GLU A 29 -14.28 -4.31 2.39
C GLU A 29 -13.73 -5.47 3.22
N GLU A 30 -14.57 -6.47 3.54
CA GLU A 30 -14.16 -7.66 4.29
C GLU A 30 -13.05 -8.45 3.57
N GLN A 31 -13.21 -8.67 2.26
CA GLN A 31 -12.20 -9.39 1.47
C GLN A 31 -10.87 -8.64 1.44
N CYS A 32 -10.91 -7.32 1.24
CA CYS A 32 -9.73 -6.47 1.26
C CYS A 32 -9.05 -6.46 2.63
N LEU A 33 -9.81 -6.36 3.72
CA LEU A 33 -9.27 -6.41 5.08
C LEU A 33 -8.63 -7.77 5.41
N GLN A 34 -9.23 -8.88 4.99
CA GLN A 34 -8.64 -10.21 5.16
C GLN A 34 -7.30 -10.33 4.43
N LEU A 35 -7.24 -9.91 3.16
CA LEU A 35 -6.00 -9.90 2.38
C LEU A 35 -4.96 -8.97 3.02
N HIS A 36 -5.39 -7.79 3.47
CA HIS A 36 -4.54 -6.81 4.14
C HIS A 36 -3.83 -7.42 5.36
N ARG A 37 -4.59 -8.11 6.22
CA ARG A 37 -4.07 -8.78 7.43
C ARG A 37 -3.08 -9.90 7.09
N ARG A 38 -3.39 -10.73 6.07
CA ARG A 38 -2.49 -11.81 5.62
C ARG A 38 -1.16 -11.27 5.07
N LEU A 39 -1.19 -10.13 4.39
CA LEU A 39 0.00 -9.52 3.77
C LEU A 39 0.82 -8.64 4.73
N ARG A 40 0.37 -8.48 5.98
CA ARG A 40 0.99 -7.61 6.98
C ARG A 40 2.48 -7.92 7.25
N PRO A 41 2.92 -9.19 7.36
CA PRO A 41 4.34 -9.51 7.56
C PRO A 41 5.22 -9.04 6.39
N TYR A 42 4.73 -9.19 5.16
CA TYR A 42 5.47 -8.83 3.94
C TYR A 42 5.59 -7.32 3.77
N ARG A 43 4.54 -6.56 4.10
CA ARG A 43 4.61 -5.08 4.09
C ARG A 43 5.59 -4.53 5.11
N ARG A 44 5.64 -5.10 6.32
CA ARG A 44 6.63 -4.69 7.33
C ARG A 44 8.06 -4.86 6.82
N LEU A 45 8.29 -5.88 6.01
CA LEU A 45 9.58 -6.19 5.43
C LEU A 45 9.94 -5.25 4.27
N GLN A 46 8.98 -4.86 3.42
CA GLN A 46 9.17 -3.85 2.38
C GLN A 46 9.58 -2.48 2.93
N LEU A 47 9.10 -2.08 4.11
CA LEU A 47 9.50 -0.82 4.77
C LEU A 47 10.98 -0.80 5.23
N ARG A 48 11.68 -1.94 5.13
CA ARG A 48 13.14 -2.00 5.36
C ARG A 48 13.95 -1.64 4.11
N VAL A 49 13.31 -1.60 2.94
CA VAL A 49 13.95 -1.17 1.68
C VAL A 49 14.20 0.34 1.74
N ARG A 50 15.40 0.75 1.30
CA ARG A 50 15.84 2.15 1.30
C ARG A 50 14.84 3.03 0.54
N ASN A 51 14.51 4.19 1.12
CA ASN A 51 13.58 5.19 0.58
C ASN A 51 12.11 4.77 0.40
N ARG A 52 11.72 3.53 0.73
CA ARG A 52 10.36 3.04 0.45
C ARG A 52 9.25 3.85 1.14
N LEU A 53 9.50 4.32 2.36
CA LEU A 53 8.54 5.16 3.09
C LEU A 53 8.18 6.44 2.32
N SER A 54 9.19 7.16 1.83
CA SER A 54 8.98 8.39 1.04
C SER A 54 8.29 8.12 -0.29
N THR A 55 8.64 7.01 -0.96
CA THR A 55 7.99 6.61 -2.21
C THR A 55 6.54 6.24 -1.98
N SER A 56 6.24 5.44 -0.95
CA SER A 56 4.87 5.04 -0.61
C SER A 56 3.99 6.24 -0.28
N PHE A 57 4.52 7.22 0.46
CA PHE A 57 3.79 8.44 0.77
C PHE A 57 3.44 9.23 -0.50
N SER A 58 4.39 9.37 -1.43
CA SER A 58 4.15 10.08 -2.70
C SER A 58 3.12 9.34 -3.57
N GLU A 59 3.17 8.01 -3.59
CA GLU A 59 2.17 7.16 -4.26
C GLU A 59 0.77 7.37 -3.66
N HIS A 60 0.65 7.43 -2.33
CA HIS A 60 -0.63 7.70 -1.66
C HIS A 60 -1.19 9.08 -2.00
N CYS A 61 -0.38 10.13 -1.95
CA CYS A 61 -0.82 11.48 -2.31
C CYS A 61 -1.39 11.51 -3.74
N ALA A 62 -0.70 10.92 -4.71
CA ALA A 62 -1.20 10.86 -6.08
C ALA A 62 -2.54 10.11 -6.21
N ILE A 63 -2.74 9.03 -5.46
CA ILE A 63 -4.02 8.30 -5.42
C ILE A 63 -5.12 9.17 -4.83
N VAL A 64 -4.85 9.85 -3.70
CA VAL A 64 -5.80 10.76 -3.05
C VAL A 64 -6.22 11.88 -4.00
N ASP A 65 -5.26 12.50 -4.67
CA ASP A 65 -5.52 13.57 -5.63
C ASP A 65 -6.42 13.09 -6.79
N ALA A 66 -6.14 11.91 -7.34
CA ALA A 66 -6.96 11.32 -8.41
C ALA A 66 -8.39 11.00 -7.96
N ILE A 67 -8.56 10.53 -6.71
CA ILE A 67 -9.88 10.27 -6.11
C ILE A 67 -10.65 11.58 -5.94
N PHE A 68 -10.03 12.62 -5.38
CA PHE A 68 -10.69 13.93 -5.17
C PHE A 68 -11.00 14.65 -6.49
N ALA A 69 -10.20 14.43 -7.53
CA ALA A 69 -10.50 14.90 -8.88
C ALA A 69 -11.65 14.15 -9.56
N GLY A 70 -12.20 13.09 -8.95
CA GLY A 70 -13.24 12.24 -9.52
C GLY A 70 -12.75 11.37 -10.69
N ASN A 71 -11.43 11.25 -10.89
CA ASN A 71 -10.86 10.47 -11.98
C ASN A 71 -10.64 9.01 -11.54
N GLY A 72 -11.71 8.22 -11.61
CA GLY A 72 -11.71 6.82 -11.17
C GLY A 72 -10.71 5.93 -11.95
N GLU A 73 -10.52 6.16 -13.24
CA GLU A 73 -9.59 5.39 -14.06
C GLU A 73 -8.13 5.64 -13.66
N ASP A 74 -7.78 6.89 -13.38
CA ASP A 74 -6.43 7.22 -12.93
C ASP A 74 -6.16 6.71 -11.51
N ALA A 75 -7.13 6.88 -10.60
CA ALA A 75 -7.06 6.30 -9.26
C ALA A 75 -6.86 4.78 -9.30
N ARG A 76 -7.58 4.07 -10.18
CA ARG A 76 -7.44 2.62 -10.40
C ARG A 76 -6.04 2.27 -10.91
N ARG A 77 -5.52 3.01 -11.89
CA ARG A 77 -4.17 2.80 -12.45
C ARG A 77 -3.09 2.98 -11.38
N LEU A 78 -3.17 4.07 -10.62
CA LEU A 78 -2.23 4.39 -9.54
C LEU A 78 -2.28 3.36 -8.41
N LEU A 79 -3.48 2.94 -7.98
CA LEU A 79 -3.65 1.89 -6.97
C LEU A 79 -3.05 0.55 -7.41
N ARG A 80 -3.26 0.14 -8.66
CA ARG A 80 -2.65 -1.09 -9.20
C ARG A 80 -1.12 -1.00 -9.20
N GLY A 81 -0.56 0.13 -9.63
CA GLY A 81 0.89 0.35 -9.59
C GLY A 81 1.44 0.30 -8.16
N HIS A 82 0.78 0.97 -7.22
CA HIS A 82 1.17 1.00 -5.81
C HIS A 82 1.22 -0.39 -5.17
N VAL A 83 0.22 -1.26 -5.44
CA VAL A 83 0.20 -2.63 -4.90
C VAL A 83 1.12 -3.57 -5.69
N GLY A 84 1.27 -3.37 -7.00
CA GLY A 84 2.17 -4.16 -7.86
C GLY A 84 3.65 -3.96 -7.52
N ILE A 85 4.08 -2.71 -7.29
CA ILE A 85 5.46 -2.37 -6.87
C ILE A 85 5.80 -2.98 -5.50
N GLN A 86 4.79 -3.16 -4.62
CA GLN A 86 4.96 -3.92 -3.39
C GLN A 86 5.25 -5.41 -3.68
N GLY A 87 4.63 -6.00 -4.70
CA GLY A 87 4.85 -7.39 -5.10
C GLY A 87 6.22 -7.68 -5.73
N GLU A 88 6.67 -6.87 -6.68
CA GLU A 88 7.97 -7.07 -7.36
C GLU A 88 9.15 -7.04 -6.38
N ARG A 89 9.17 -6.05 -5.48
CA ARG A 89 10.24 -5.95 -4.46
C ARG A 89 10.19 -7.07 -3.42
N PHE A 90 9.02 -7.67 -3.21
CA PHE A 90 8.90 -8.88 -2.40
C PHE A 90 9.47 -10.10 -3.13
N SER A 91 9.22 -10.22 -4.43
CA SER A 91 9.84 -11.26 -5.26
C SER A 91 11.36 -11.15 -5.25
N ASP A 92 11.91 -9.93 -5.38
CA ASP A 92 13.36 -9.68 -5.28
C ASP A 92 13.92 -10.09 -3.91
N LEU A 93 13.16 -9.81 -2.84
CA LEU A 93 13.57 -10.17 -1.50
C LEU A 93 13.58 -11.69 -1.29
N VAL A 94 12.53 -12.40 -1.70
CA VAL A 94 12.48 -13.87 -1.67
C VAL A 94 13.62 -14.44 -2.53
N ALA A 95 13.84 -13.83 -3.69
CA ALA A 95 15.03 -13.88 -4.53
C ALA A 95 16.33 -14.01 -3.73
N SER A 96 16.60 -12.96 -2.96
CA SER A 96 17.82 -12.79 -2.17
C SER A 96 17.93 -13.73 -0.97
N MET A 97 16.82 -14.28 -0.46
CA MET A 97 16.80 -15.23 0.64
C MET A 97 17.05 -16.67 0.17
N ALA A 98 16.59 -17.02 -1.04
CA ALA A 98 16.81 -18.34 -1.64
C ALA A 98 18.23 -18.51 -2.19
N ALA A 99 18.94 -17.42 -2.47
CA ALA A 99 20.34 -17.42 -2.92
C ALA A 99 21.35 -17.63 -1.77
N ARG A 100 20.90 -18.08 -0.59
CA ARG A 100 21.73 -18.34 0.60
C ARG A 100 21.73 -19.81 0.97
#